data_AF-A0ABD5R9Z3-F1
#
_entry.id   AF-A0ABD5R9Z3-F1
#
_cell.length_a   1.000
_cell.length_b   1.000
_cell.length_c   1.000
_cell.angle_alpha   90.00
_cell.angle_beta   90.00
_cell.angle_gamma   90.00
#
_symmetry.space_group_name_H-M   'P 1'
#
loop_
_entity.id
_entity.type
_entity.pdbx_description
1 polymer ?
#
loop_
_entity_poly.entity_id
_entity_poly.type
_entity_poly.pdbx_seq_one_letter_code
_entity_poly.pdbx_strand_id
1 'polypeptide(L)'
;MISESLNYLRNSDDAVKTVVIGGVLGFLSFLLIPTFLVLGYLMRVIRTSGAGDEQAPVFDDWGEMGIEGVKAFVVTFAWSLIPVAIASVLVFFGVLGVASNNSGLGAVGFLLLLVSALVTVVLSLALAYVLPAVLANFAHEGTIGAGFDFGTIRQVVTDREYARGWVYAFAVILGVAVVVGVINVIPLLGQLITFVLGPFAFFYASVAAYYIIGKTFAEVQTLDLREDNEMPDEQPVV
;
A
#
# COMPACT_ATOMS: atom_id res chain seq x y z
N MET A 1 16.16 -1.14 9.32
CA MET A 1 14.89 -1.15 8.55
C MET A 1 15.08 -1.48 7.07
N ILE A 2 15.67 -0.62 6.23
CA ILE A 2 15.82 -0.95 4.78
C ILE A 2 16.69 -2.20 4.55
N SER A 3 17.83 -2.31 5.26
CA SER A 3 18.69 -3.49 5.16
C SER A 3 17.98 -4.77 5.64
N GLU A 4 17.30 -4.70 6.79
CA GLU A 4 16.47 -5.79 7.33
C GLU A 4 15.40 -6.22 6.33
N SER A 5 14.66 -5.27 5.73
CA SER A 5 13.57 -5.60 4.82
C SER A 5 14.03 -6.22 3.50
N LEU A 6 15.17 -5.78 2.99
CA LEU A 6 15.80 -6.42 1.84
C LEU A 6 16.34 -7.80 2.21
N ASN A 7 16.85 -7.99 3.43
CA ASN A 7 17.37 -9.28 3.88
C ASN A 7 16.26 -10.28 4.25
N TYR A 8 15.07 -9.80 4.64
CA TYR A 8 13.92 -10.63 5.01
C TYR A 8 13.61 -11.69 3.94
N LEU A 9 13.36 -11.26 2.71
CA LEU A 9 13.10 -12.20 1.62
C LEU A 9 14.37 -12.94 1.17
N ARG A 10 15.54 -12.30 1.21
CA ARG A 10 16.82 -12.88 0.78
C ARG A 10 17.28 -14.05 1.64
N ASN A 11 17.06 -13.98 2.95
CA ASN A 11 17.51 -14.95 3.93
C ASN A 11 16.48 -16.07 4.16
N SER A 12 15.34 -16.02 3.48
CA SER A 12 14.31 -17.06 3.58
C SER A 12 14.67 -18.28 2.73
N ASP A 13 14.37 -19.48 3.24
CA ASP A 13 14.74 -20.75 2.59
C ASP A 13 14.21 -20.87 1.15
N ASP A 14 12.98 -20.39 0.92
CA ASP A 14 12.28 -20.45 -0.37
C ASP A 14 12.36 -19.14 -1.19
N ALA A 15 13.31 -18.25 -0.89
CA ALA A 15 13.43 -16.91 -1.47
C ALA A 15 13.24 -16.86 -2.99
N VAL A 16 13.98 -17.69 -3.73
CA VAL A 16 13.94 -17.73 -5.20
C VAL A 16 12.58 -18.17 -5.70
N LYS A 17 12.01 -19.23 -5.11
CA LYS A 17 10.69 -19.76 -5.47
C LYS A 17 9.61 -18.71 -5.23
N THR A 18 9.66 -18.04 -4.08
CA THR A 18 8.74 -16.96 -3.72
C THR A 18 8.83 -15.78 -4.68
N VAL A 19 10.04 -15.30 -5.02
CA VAL A 19 10.24 -14.22 -5.99
C VAL A 19 9.76 -14.63 -7.38
N VAL A 20 10.03 -15.87 -7.80
CA VAL A 20 9.62 -16.35 -9.13
C VAL A 20 8.10 -16.42 -9.23
N ILE A 21 7.44 -17.06 -8.25
CA ILE A 21 5.98 -17.15 -8.21
C ILE A 21 5.35 -15.77 -8.13
N GLY A 22 5.79 -14.95 -7.17
CA GLY A 22 5.28 -13.60 -6.96
C GLY A 22 5.51 -12.67 -8.14
N GLY A 23 6.67 -12.77 -8.79
CA GLY A 23 6.98 -12.02 -10.01
C GLY A 23 6.11 -12.42 -11.20
N VAL A 24 5.86 -13.73 -11.40
CA VAL A 24 4.94 -14.21 -12.45
C VAL A 24 3.50 -13.76 -12.16
N LEU A 25 3.03 -13.89 -10.92
CA LEU A 25 1.70 -13.41 -10.53
C LEU A 25 1.59 -11.89 -10.66
N GLY A 26 2.63 -11.15 -10.28
CA GLY A 26 2.77 -9.71 -10.45
C GLY A 26 2.67 -9.30 -11.93
N PHE A 27 3.36 -10.02 -12.82
CA PHE A 27 3.26 -9.81 -14.27
C PHE A 27 1.84 -10.09 -14.79
N LEU A 28 1.19 -11.12 -14.27
CA LEU A 28 -0.18 -11.49 -14.63
C LEU A 28 -1.26 -10.72 -13.85
N SER A 29 -0.90 -9.68 -13.06
CA SER A 29 -1.86 -8.93 -12.23
C SER A 29 -2.81 -8.03 -13.02
N PHE A 30 -2.70 -7.96 -14.35
CA PHE A 30 -3.80 -7.44 -15.17
C PHE A 30 -5.04 -8.36 -15.12
N LEU A 31 -4.88 -9.60 -14.67
CA LEU A 31 -5.95 -10.55 -14.38
C LEU A 31 -6.36 -10.47 -12.90
N LEU A 32 -7.63 -10.76 -12.61
CA LEU A 32 -8.18 -10.69 -11.25
C LEU A 32 -7.57 -11.74 -10.30
N ILE A 33 -7.46 -13.01 -10.73
CA ILE A 33 -7.00 -14.10 -9.86
C ILE A 33 -5.55 -13.88 -9.39
N PRO A 34 -4.55 -13.60 -10.26
CA PRO A 34 -3.19 -13.31 -9.82
C PRO A 34 -3.10 -12.11 -8.89
N THR A 35 -3.90 -11.06 -9.14
CA THR A 35 -3.97 -9.88 -8.26
C THR A 35 -4.37 -10.26 -6.85
N PHE A 36 -5.43 -11.06 -6.69
CA PHE A 36 -5.87 -11.51 -5.36
C PHE A 36 -4.78 -12.33 -4.67
N LEU A 37 -4.10 -13.22 -5.39
CA LEU A 37 -3.01 -14.02 -4.80
C LEU A 37 -1.83 -13.15 -4.32
N VAL A 38 -1.42 -12.15 -5.10
CA VAL A 38 -0.36 -11.21 -4.69
C VAL A 38 -0.79 -10.42 -3.46
N LEU A 39 -2.02 -9.88 -3.44
CA LEU A 39 -2.53 -9.13 -2.29
C LEU A 39 -2.59 -10.01 -1.03
N GLY A 40 -3.10 -11.24 -1.15
CA GLY A 40 -3.15 -12.19 -0.04
C GLY A 40 -1.76 -12.50 0.50
N TYR A 41 -0.78 -12.73 -0.38
CA TYR A 41 0.60 -12.92 0.01
C TYR A 41 1.16 -11.71 0.79
N LEU A 42 0.91 -10.49 0.32
CA LEU A 42 1.34 -9.27 1.02
C LEU A 42 0.68 -9.13 2.40
N MET A 43 -0.57 -9.57 2.58
CA MET A 43 -1.21 -9.59 3.91
C MET A 43 -0.52 -10.57 4.85
N ARG A 44 -0.11 -11.74 4.35
CA ARG A 44 0.69 -12.69 5.12
C ARG A 44 2.04 -12.11 5.51
N VAL A 45 2.70 -11.35 4.62
CA VAL A 45 3.96 -10.65 4.93
C VAL A 45 3.77 -9.65 6.05
N ILE A 46 2.72 -8.82 6.00
CA ILE A 46 2.42 -7.89 7.11
C ILE A 46 2.22 -8.67 8.41
N ARG A 47 1.37 -9.71 8.39
CA ARG A 47 1.03 -10.48 9.59
C ARG A 47 2.25 -11.16 10.22
N THR A 48 3.08 -11.81 9.42
CA THR A 48 4.30 -12.51 9.88
C THR A 48 5.36 -11.54 10.37
N SER A 49 5.64 -10.47 9.62
CA SER A 49 6.61 -9.44 10.04
C SER A 49 6.18 -8.70 11.31
N GLY A 50 4.89 -8.38 11.47
CA GLY A 50 4.34 -7.80 12.69
C GLY A 50 4.39 -8.75 13.90
N ALA A 51 4.33 -10.06 13.67
CA ALA A 51 4.53 -11.08 14.70
C ALA A 51 6.01 -11.30 15.05
N GLY A 52 6.94 -10.62 14.38
CA GLY A 52 8.38 -10.74 14.61
C GLY A 52 9.03 -11.92 13.91
N ASP A 53 8.37 -12.54 12.93
CA ASP A 53 8.97 -13.60 12.11
C ASP A 53 10.04 -13.02 11.17
N GLU A 54 11.20 -13.65 11.15
CA GLU A 54 12.33 -13.27 10.29
C GLU A 54 12.28 -13.97 8.92
N GLN A 55 11.41 -14.96 8.75
CA GLN A 55 11.23 -15.68 7.49
C GLN A 55 10.02 -15.15 6.72
N ALA A 56 10.19 -15.03 5.40
CA ALA A 56 9.11 -14.70 4.48
C ALA A 56 8.13 -15.86 4.37
N PRO A 57 6.81 -15.60 4.32
CA PRO A 57 5.82 -16.64 4.09
C PRO A 57 6.07 -17.31 2.73
N VAL A 58 5.64 -18.56 2.62
CA VAL A 58 5.70 -19.33 1.38
C VAL A 58 4.37 -19.23 0.61
N PHE A 59 4.41 -19.61 -0.67
CA PHE A 59 3.19 -19.76 -1.48
C PHE A 59 2.56 -21.15 -1.26
N ASP A 60 1.77 -21.24 -0.21
CA ASP A 60 0.94 -22.40 0.16
C ASP A 60 -0.52 -21.95 0.38
N ASP A 61 -1.41 -22.93 0.59
CA ASP A 61 -2.81 -22.69 0.93
C ASP A 61 -3.49 -21.63 0.04
N TRP A 62 -3.29 -21.77 -1.27
CA TRP A 62 -3.70 -20.81 -2.31
C TRP A 62 -5.16 -20.36 -2.21
N GLY A 63 -6.05 -21.25 -1.77
CA GLY A 63 -7.47 -20.92 -1.57
C GLY A 63 -7.66 -19.89 -0.46
N GLU A 64 -7.02 -20.09 0.69
CA GLU A 64 -7.07 -19.16 1.82
C GLU A 64 -6.36 -17.84 1.46
N MET A 65 -5.18 -17.92 0.84
CA MET A 65 -4.46 -16.74 0.35
C MET A 65 -5.31 -15.92 -0.63
N GLY A 66 -5.99 -16.59 -1.56
CA GLY A 66 -6.90 -15.93 -2.49
C GLY A 66 -8.06 -15.24 -1.79
N ILE A 67 -8.66 -15.86 -0.77
CA ILE A 67 -9.74 -15.27 0.03
C ILE A 67 -9.24 -14.04 0.81
N GLU A 68 -8.09 -14.14 1.47
CA GLU A 68 -7.44 -13.00 2.15
C GLU A 68 -7.19 -11.85 1.15
N GLY A 69 -6.71 -12.18 -0.05
CA GLY A 69 -6.49 -11.24 -1.13
C GLY A 69 -7.75 -10.56 -1.65
N VAL A 70 -8.85 -11.29 -1.80
CA VAL A 70 -10.15 -10.73 -2.17
C VAL A 70 -10.63 -9.75 -1.10
N LYS A 71 -10.51 -10.10 0.19
CA LYS A 71 -10.88 -9.20 1.29
C LYS A 71 -10.02 -7.92 1.27
N ALA A 72 -8.70 -8.05 1.10
CA ALA A 72 -7.78 -6.92 0.99
C ALA A 72 -8.10 -6.03 -0.22
N PHE A 73 -8.48 -6.65 -1.36
CA PHE A 73 -8.95 -5.94 -2.53
C PHE A 73 -10.23 -5.15 -2.24
N VAL A 74 -11.22 -5.76 -1.59
CA VAL A 74 -12.49 -5.08 -1.23
C VAL A 74 -12.24 -3.87 -0.35
N VAL A 75 -11.38 -4.00 0.67
CA VAL A 75 -10.99 -2.88 1.54
C VAL A 75 -10.31 -1.78 0.73
N THR A 76 -9.29 -2.13 -0.06
CA THR A 76 -8.55 -1.18 -0.91
C THR A 76 -9.47 -0.47 -1.90
N PHE A 77 -10.36 -1.23 -2.55
CA PHE A 77 -11.32 -0.73 -3.52
C PHE A 77 -12.26 0.28 -2.86
N ALA A 78 -12.86 -0.05 -1.71
CA ALA A 78 -13.74 0.84 -0.98
C ALA A 78 -13.06 2.17 -0.59
N TRP A 79 -11.82 2.12 -0.09
CA TRP A 79 -11.04 3.33 0.22
C TRP A 79 -10.72 4.15 -1.03
N SER A 80 -10.50 3.52 -2.18
CA SER A 80 -10.24 4.20 -3.45
C SER A 80 -11.46 4.92 -4.04
N LEU A 81 -12.68 4.55 -3.66
CA LEU A 81 -13.90 5.17 -4.18
C LEU A 81 -14.03 6.64 -3.77
N ILE A 82 -13.54 7.02 -2.58
CA ILE A 82 -13.62 8.39 -2.07
C ILE A 82 -12.89 9.38 -2.98
N PRO A 83 -11.57 9.23 -3.26
CA PRO A 83 -10.88 10.14 -4.16
C PRO A 83 -11.45 10.12 -5.57
N VAL A 84 -11.82 8.94 -6.08
CA VAL A 84 -12.39 8.80 -7.42
C VAL A 84 -13.72 9.54 -7.53
N ALA A 85 -14.60 9.43 -6.53
CA ALA A 85 -15.89 10.12 -6.53
C ALA A 85 -15.70 11.65 -6.51
N ILE A 86 -14.83 12.16 -5.62
CA ILE A 86 -14.55 13.61 -5.52
C ILE A 86 -13.96 14.13 -6.84
N ALA A 87 -12.94 13.45 -7.37
CA ALA A 87 -12.30 13.84 -8.63
C ALA A 87 -13.29 13.80 -9.80
N SER A 88 -14.13 12.75 -9.87
CA SER A 88 -15.11 12.58 -10.96
C SER A 88 -16.14 13.71 -10.98
N VAL A 89 -16.61 14.16 -9.81
CA VAL A 89 -17.54 15.29 -9.72
C VAL A 89 -16.89 16.58 -10.23
N LEU A 90 -15.66 16.87 -9.80
CA LEU A 90 -14.95 18.08 -10.24
C LEU A 90 -14.63 18.05 -11.74
N VAL A 91 -14.19 16.90 -12.26
CA VAL A 91 -13.93 16.70 -13.69
C VAL A 91 -15.22 16.85 -14.49
N PHE A 92 -16.33 16.27 -14.03
CA PHE A 92 -17.62 16.36 -14.72
C PHE A 92 -18.05 17.82 -14.92
N PHE A 93 -18.06 18.62 -13.85
CA PHE A 93 -18.41 20.04 -13.95
C PHE A 93 -17.37 20.86 -14.71
N GLY A 94 -16.09 20.52 -14.59
CA GLY A 94 -15.02 21.16 -15.36
C GLY A 94 -15.19 20.98 -16.87
N VAL A 95 -15.48 19.74 -17.31
CA VAL A 95 -15.74 19.42 -18.71
C VAL A 95 -16.99 20.15 -19.23
N LEU A 96 -18.09 20.16 -18.46
CA LEU A 96 -19.29 20.90 -18.84
C LEU A 96 -19.05 22.40 -19.01
N GLY A 97 -18.23 22.99 -18.13
CA GLY A 97 -17.84 24.39 -18.21
C GLY A 97 -17.04 24.68 -19.48
N VAL A 98 -16.00 23.91 -19.76
CA VAL A 98 -15.15 24.07 -20.97
C VAL A 98 -15.92 23.83 -22.26
N ALA A 99 -16.85 22.88 -22.26
CA ALA A 99 -17.71 22.60 -23.41
C ALA A 99 -18.81 23.66 -23.64
N SER A 100 -18.94 24.64 -22.74
CA SER A 100 -19.92 25.72 -22.86
C SER A 100 -19.51 26.73 -23.94
N ASN A 101 -20.50 27.25 -24.67
CA ASN A 101 -20.31 28.39 -25.58
C ASN A 101 -20.19 29.75 -24.84
N ASN A 102 -20.23 29.75 -23.51
CA ASN A 102 -20.02 30.93 -22.68
C ASN A 102 -18.56 30.96 -22.20
N SER A 103 -17.81 31.99 -22.60
CA SER A 103 -16.38 32.13 -22.26
C SER A 103 -16.11 32.24 -20.77
N GLY A 104 -17.02 32.82 -19.99
CA GLY A 104 -16.94 32.87 -18.52
C GLY A 104 -17.10 31.49 -17.89
N LEU A 105 -18.08 30.71 -18.35
CA LEU A 105 -18.25 29.31 -17.92
C LEU A 105 -17.10 28.41 -18.40
N GLY A 106 -16.53 28.70 -19.58
CA GLY A 106 -15.33 28.06 -20.09
C GLY A 106 -14.13 28.26 -19.18
N ALA A 107 -13.88 29.49 -18.74
CA ALA A 107 -12.82 29.81 -17.80
C ALA A 107 -13.01 29.12 -16.43
N VAL A 108 -14.23 29.14 -15.89
CA VAL A 108 -14.57 28.42 -14.65
C VAL A 108 -14.37 26.91 -14.81
N GLY A 109 -14.80 26.33 -15.93
CA GLY A 109 -14.61 24.92 -16.24
C GLY A 109 -13.14 24.52 -16.27
N PHE A 110 -12.30 25.33 -16.92
CA PHE A 110 -10.85 25.11 -16.94
C PHE A 110 -10.24 25.16 -15.54
N LEU A 111 -10.62 26.15 -14.73
CA LEU A 111 -10.18 26.24 -13.32
C LEU A 111 -10.61 25.00 -12.52
N LEU A 112 -11.82 24.50 -12.71
CA LEU A 112 -12.29 23.27 -12.07
C LEU A 112 -11.47 22.05 -12.46
N LEU A 113 -11.01 21.96 -13.72
CA LEU A 113 -10.12 20.87 -14.16
C LEU A 113 -8.72 20.98 -13.54
N LEU A 114 -8.19 22.20 -13.36
CA LEU A 114 -6.92 22.39 -12.64
C LEU A 114 -7.05 22.02 -11.16
N VAL A 115 -8.14 22.45 -10.52
CA VAL A 115 -8.45 22.09 -9.14
C VAL A 115 -8.66 20.58 -9.01
N SER A 116 -9.36 19.94 -9.94
CA SER A 116 -9.57 18.49 -9.91
C SER A 116 -8.26 17.72 -10.02
N ALA A 117 -7.34 18.16 -10.87
CA ALA A 117 -5.99 17.57 -10.98
C ALA A 117 -5.23 17.69 -9.65
N LEU A 118 -5.22 18.88 -9.03
CA LEU A 118 -4.57 19.10 -7.74
C LEU A 118 -5.19 18.26 -6.63
N VAL A 119 -6.52 18.27 -6.52
CA VAL A 119 -7.27 17.48 -5.53
C VAL A 119 -6.99 15.98 -5.71
N THR A 120 -6.97 15.50 -6.96
CA THR A 120 -6.64 14.09 -7.25
C THR A 120 -5.24 13.75 -6.73
N VAL A 121 -4.23 14.56 -7.03
CA VAL A 121 -2.86 14.33 -6.54
C VAL A 121 -2.81 14.31 -5.01
N VAL A 122 -3.43 15.29 -4.35
CA VAL A 122 -3.45 15.36 -2.88
C VAL A 122 -4.14 14.14 -2.27
N LEU A 123 -5.31 13.75 -2.78
CA LEU A 123 -6.04 12.60 -2.25
C LEU A 123 -5.34 11.28 -2.57
N SER A 124 -4.67 11.15 -3.71
CA SER A 124 -3.85 9.98 -4.03
C SER A 124 -2.66 9.84 -3.07
N LEU A 125 -2.00 10.94 -2.72
CA LEU A 125 -0.91 10.92 -1.73
C LEU A 125 -1.43 10.59 -0.32
N ALA A 126 -2.57 11.16 0.07
CA ALA A 126 -3.22 10.82 1.34
C ALA A 126 -3.58 9.33 1.39
N LEU A 127 -4.17 8.79 0.32
CA LEU A 127 -4.48 7.37 0.22
C LEU A 127 -3.22 6.51 0.25
N ALA A 128 -2.16 6.88 -0.46
CA ALA A 128 -0.88 6.15 -0.45
C ALA A 128 -0.23 6.09 0.95
N TYR A 129 -0.48 7.10 1.79
CA TYR A 129 -0.01 7.15 3.18
C TYR A 129 -0.88 6.31 4.13
N VAL A 130 -2.21 6.38 3.97
CA VAL A 130 -3.18 5.74 4.88
C VAL A 130 -3.39 4.26 4.57
N LEU A 131 -3.38 3.88 3.28
CA LEU A 131 -3.73 2.53 2.84
C LEU A 131 -2.84 1.42 3.42
N PRO A 132 -1.52 1.60 3.61
CA PRO A 132 -0.71 0.56 4.26
C PRO A 132 -1.13 0.30 5.71
N ALA A 133 -1.51 1.33 6.49
CA ALA A 133 -2.03 1.16 7.85
C ALA A 133 -3.40 0.44 7.86
N VAL A 134 -4.28 0.79 6.92
CA VAL A 134 -5.57 0.11 6.71
C VAL A 134 -5.36 -1.38 6.47
N LEU A 135 -4.46 -1.72 5.56
CA LEU A 135 -4.14 -3.11 5.23
C LEU A 135 -3.43 -3.81 6.38
N ALA A 136 -2.63 -3.10 7.15
CA ALA A 136 -1.96 -3.65 8.32
C ALA A 136 -2.94 -4.04 9.42
N ASN A 137 -3.90 -3.16 9.75
CA ASN A 137 -4.96 -3.47 10.70
C ASN A 137 -5.85 -4.62 10.21
N PHE A 138 -6.21 -4.61 8.93
CA PHE A 138 -6.95 -5.72 8.30
C PHE A 138 -6.19 -7.05 8.40
N ALA A 139 -4.89 -7.07 8.12
CA ALA A 139 -4.09 -8.29 8.17
C ALA A 139 -3.90 -8.83 9.59
N HIS A 140 -3.88 -7.93 10.59
CA HIS A 140 -3.80 -8.29 12.00
C HIS A 140 -5.11 -8.91 12.51
N GLU A 141 -6.24 -8.25 12.25
CA GLU A 141 -7.56 -8.64 12.76
C GLU A 141 -8.30 -9.69 11.90
N GLY A 142 -7.92 -9.84 10.62
CA GLY A 142 -8.49 -10.82 9.69
C GLY A 142 -9.93 -10.55 9.22
N THR A 143 -10.54 -9.42 9.63
CA THR A 143 -11.90 -9.02 9.26
C THR A 143 -11.91 -7.77 8.41
N ILE A 144 -12.79 -7.71 7.39
CA ILE A 144 -12.93 -6.54 6.51
C ILE A 144 -13.24 -5.26 7.32
N GLY A 145 -14.02 -5.39 8.40
CA GLY A 145 -14.39 -4.27 9.26
C GLY A 145 -13.20 -3.57 9.90
N ALA A 146 -12.13 -4.29 10.22
CA ALA A 146 -10.91 -3.71 10.78
C ALA A 146 -10.22 -2.73 9.82
N GLY A 147 -10.37 -2.95 8.50
CA GLY A 147 -9.90 -1.99 7.49
C GLY A 147 -10.65 -0.65 7.51
N PHE A 148 -11.71 -0.52 8.30
CA PHE A 148 -12.48 0.71 8.48
C PHE A 148 -12.54 1.15 9.95
N ASP A 149 -11.67 0.61 10.81
CA ASP A 149 -11.51 1.12 12.16
C ASP A 149 -10.79 2.47 12.12
N PHE A 150 -11.56 3.54 11.95
CA PHE A 150 -11.01 4.88 11.85
C PHE A 150 -10.29 5.34 13.12
N GLY A 151 -10.60 4.75 14.29
CA GLY A 151 -9.90 5.04 15.54
C GLY A 151 -8.46 4.56 15.46
N THR A 152 -8.28 3.26 15.27
CA THR A 152 -6.97 2.62 15.15
C THR A 152 -6.18 3.17 13.96
N ILE A 153 -6.83 3.33 12.80
CA ILE A 153 -6.15 3.86 11.61
C ILE A 153 -5.65 5.27 11.88
N ARG A 154 -6.46 6.15 12.48
CA ARG A 154 -6.06 7.53 12.78
C ARG A 154 -4.85 7.54 13.71
N GLN A 155 -4.90 6.79 14.79
CA GLN A 155 -3.83 6.67 15.76
C GLN A 155 -2.52 6.26 15.09
N VAL A 156 -2.53 5.18 14.32
CA VAL A 156 -1.35 4.66 13.60
C VAL A 156 -0.82 5.67 12.60
N VAL A 157 -1.66 6.27 11.75
CA VAL A 157 -1.17 7.19 10.70
C VAL A 157 -0.66 8.51 11.29
N THR A 158 -1.06 8.88 12.50
CA THR A 158 -0.52 10.05 13.22
C THR A 158 0.75 9.76 14.00
N ASP A 159 1.10 8.49 14.19
CA ASP A 159 2.28 8.09 14.95
C ASP A 159 3.58 8.35 14.17
N ARG A 160 4.62 8.75 14.90
CA ARG A 160 5.93 9.12 14.33
C ARG A 160 6.71 7.91 13.83
N GLU A 161 6.62 6.77 14.50
CA GLU A 161 7.29 5.53 14.08
C GLU A 161 6.63 4.96 12.82
N TYR A 162 5.29 4.99 12.72
CA TYR A 162 4.61 4.64 11.47
C TYR A 162 5.02 5.57 10.31
N ALA A 163 5.04 6.89 10.53
CA ALA A 163 5.49 7.84 9.51
C ALA A 163 6.91 7.54 9.02
N ARG A 164 7.83 7.20 9.93
CA ARG A 164 9.20 6.80 9.60
C ARG A 164 9.24 5.49 8.81
N GLY A 165 8.48 4.48 9.25
CA GLY A 165 8.31 3.21 8.55
C GLY A 165 7.83 3.39 7.13
N TRP A 166 6.78 4.20 6.95
CA TRP A 166 6.22 4.52 5.64
C TRP A 166 7.27 5.16 4.72
N VAL A 167 8.07 6.11 5.22
CA VAL A 167 9.14 6.74 4.43
C VAL A 167 10.19 5.71 3.99
N TYR A 168 10.57 4.76 4.85
CA TYR A 168 11.49 3.70 4.46
C TYR A 168 10.88 2.72 3.46
N ALA A 169 9.62 2.33 3.64
CA ALA A 169 8.90 1.50 2.67
C ALA A 169 8.81 2.20 1.30
N PHE A 170 8.47 3.49 1.30
CA PHE A 170 8.47 4.33 0.11
C PHE A 170 9.85 4.42 -0.54
N ALA A 171 10.92 4.60 0.25
CA ALA A 171 12.29 4.65 -0.25
C ALA A 171 12.73 3.35 -0.94
N VAL A 172 12.26 2.18 -0.47
CA VAL A 172 12.52 0.88 -1.12
C VAL A 172 11.87 0.82 -2.51
N ILE A 173 10.58 1.19 -2.59
CA ILE A 173 9.86 1.22 -3.88
C ILE A 173 10.48 2.25 -4.82
N LEU A 174 10.80 3.44 -4.32
CA LEU A 174 11.47 4.49 -5.07
C LEU A 174 12.84 4.04 -5.59
N GLY A 175 13.61 3.29 -4.79
CA GLY A 175 14.89 2.71 -5.21
C GLY A 175 14.75 1.83 -6.45
N VAL A 176 13.76 0.94 -6.48
CA VAL A 176 13.47 0.14 -7.67
C VAL A 176 13.00 0.99 -8.85
N ALA A 177 12.15 2.00 -8.62
CA ALA A 177 11.71 2.91 -9.67
C ALA A 177 12.88 3.68 -10.31
N VAL A 178 13.86 4.13 -9.51
CA VAL A 178 15.08 4.79 -9.99
C VAL A 178 15.93 3.82 -10.82
N VAL A 179 16.16 2.59 -10.35
CA VAL A 179 16.91 1.56 -11.09
C VAL A 179 16.25 1.27 -12.44
N VAL A 180 14.93 1.10 -12.46
CA VAL A 180 14.14 0.92 -13.68
C VAL A 180 14.29 2.13 -14.61
N GLY A 181 14.22 3.35 -14.07
CA GLY A 181 14.43 4.60 -14.82
C GLY A 181 15.79 4.64 -15.50
N VAL A 182 16.86 4.29 -14.78
CA VAL A 182 18.24 4.24 -15.31
C VAL A 182 18.37 3.18 -16.39
N ILE A 183 17.83 1.97 -16.19
CA ILE A 183 17.84 0.90 -17.19
C ILE A 183 17.15 1.35 -18.49
N ASN A 184 16.03 2.04 -18.37
CA ASN A 184 15.24 2.52 -19.51
C ASN A 184 15.85 3.70 -20.27
N VAL A 185 16.99 4.25 -19.83
CA VAL A 185 17.79 5.20 -20.63
C VAL A 185 18.30 4.54 -21.91
N ILE A 186 18.53 3.22 -21.89
CA ILE A 186 18.94 2.44 -23.06
C ILE A 186 17.68 2.03 -23.85
N PRO A 187 17.44 2.59 -25.05
CA PRO A 187 16.25 2.26 -25.83
C PRO A 187 16.25 0.77 -26.22
N LEU A 188 15.06 0.17 -26.30
CA LEU A 188 14.81 -1.25 -26.63
C LEU A 188 15.39 -2.26 -25.63
N LEU A 189 16.70 -2.26 -25.36
CA LEU A 189 17.32 -3.18 -24.40
C LEU A 189 16.85 -2.92 -22.97
N GLY A 190 16.80 -1.65 -22.54
CA GLY A 190 16.32 -1.29 -21.21
C GLY A 190 14.86 -1.67 -21.01
N GLN A 191 14.03 -1.45 -22.03
CA GLN A 191 12.62 -1.82 -22.02
C GLN A 191 12.44 -3.34 -21.98
N LEU A 192 13.23 -4.10 -22.74
CA LEU A 192 13.19 -5.56 -22.72
C LEU A 192 13.59 -6.11 -21.35
N ILE A 193 14.68 -5.59 -20.76
CA ILE A 193 15.13 -5.97 -19.42
C ILE A 193 14.05 -5.65 -18.38
N THR A 194 13.47 -4.45 -18.43
CA THR A 194 12.40 -4.03 -17.52
C THR A 194 11.15 -4.88 -17.71
N PHE A 195 10.78 -5.23 -18.93
CA PHE A 195 9.62 -6.06 -19.21
C PHE A 195 9.77 -7.47 -18.61
N VAL A 196 10.97 -8.05 -18.71
CA VAL A 196 11.25 -9.41 -18.19
C VAL A 196 11.50 -9.42 -16.69
N LEU A 197 12.32 -8.51 -16.16
CA LEU A 197 12.78 -8.54 -14.76
C LEU A 197 12.00 -7.59 -13.84
N GLY A 198 11.32 -6.58 -14.40
CA GLY A 198 10.57 -5.58 -13.65
C GLY A 198 9.53 -6.16 -12.70
N PRO A 199 8.68 -7.13 -13.11
CA PRO A 199 7.71 -7.75 -12.21
C PRO A 199 8.34 -8.42 -10.99
N PHE A 200 9.47 -9.10 -11.17
CA PHE A 200 10.20 -9.78 -10.10
C PHE A 200 10.85 -8.76 -9.15
N ALA A 201 11.47 -7.72 -9.69
CA ALA A 201 12.05 -6.63 -8.89
C ALA A 201 10.99 -5.86 -8.10
N PHE A 202 9.84 -5.58 -8.73
CA PHE A 202 8.72 -4.90 -8.09
C PHE A 202 8.08 -5.75 -7.00
N PHE A 203 7.87 -7.05 -7.25
CA PHE A 203 7.36 -7.97 -6.22
C PHE A 203 8.32 -8.03 -5.02
N TYR A 204 9.62 -8.19 -5.26
CA TYR A 204 10.63 -8.19 -4.19
C TYR A 204 10.56 -6.90 -3.35
N ALA A 205 10.52 -5.75 -4.01
CA ALA A 205 10.43 -4.45 -3.34
C ALA A 205 9.11 -4.29 -2.56
N SER A 206 8.02 -4.86 -3.07
CA SER A 206 6.72 -4.87 -2.40
C SER A 206 6.78 -5.70 -1.12
N VAL A 207 7.38 -6.90 -1.15
CA VAL A 207 7.58 -7.71 0.06
C VAL A 207 8.42 -6.96 1.10
N ALA A 208 9.54 -6.35 0.69
CA ALA A 208 10.37 -5.56 1.59
C ALA A 208 9.63 -4.33 2.15
N ALA A 209 8.84 -3.62 1.34
CA ALA A 209 8.04 -2.49 1.79
C ALA A 209 6.97 -2.93 2.80
N TYR A 210 6.23 -4.01 2.51
CA TYR A 210 5.16 -4.51 3.37
C TYR A 210 5.69 -5.15 4.66
N TYR A 211 6.90 -5.71 4.64
CA TYR A 211 7.62 -6.11 5.86
C TYR A 211 7.85 -4.92 6.81
N ILE A 212 8.31 -3.79 6.27
CA ILE A 212 8.52 -2.57 7.08
C ILE A 212 7.19 -2.12 7.68
N ILE A 213 6.12 -2.10 6.88
CA ILE A 213 4.79 -1.70 7.34
C ILE A 213 4.30 -2.61 8.47
N GLY A 214 4.35 -3.94 8.31
CA GLY A 214 3.92 -4.88 9.34
C GLY A 214 4.69 -4.72 10.65
N LYS A 215 6.02 -4.58 10.58
CA LYS A 215 6.87 -4.31 11.74
C LYS A 215 6.52 -3.00 12.45
N THR A 216 6.45 -1.89 11.72
CA THR A 216 6.13 -0.59 12.33
C THR A 216 4.71 -0.50 12.87
N PHE A 217 3.75 -1.15 12.22
CA PHE A 217 2.38 -1.21 12.72
C PHE A 217 2.33 -1.93 14.08
N ALA A 218 3.00 -3.08 14.19
CA ALA A 218 3.09 -3.82 15.44
C ALA A 218 3.79 -3.01 16.53
N GLU A 219 4.90 -2.33 16.20
CA GLU A 219 5.61 -1.46 17.15
C GLU A 219 4.68 -0.37 17.73
N VAL A 220 3.92 0.33 16.90
CA VAL A 220 2.95 1.36 17.35
C VAL A 220 1.89 0.76 18.29
N GLN A 221 1.28 -0.36 17.90
CA GLN A 221 0.28 -1.03 18.73
C GLN A 221 0.85 -1.48 20.08
N THR A 222 2.10 -1.95 20.13
CA THR A 222 2.72 -2.34 21.40
C THR A 222 3.07 -1.17 22.30
N LEU A 223 3.40 0.01 21.74
CA LEU A 223 3.70 1.20 22.52
C LEU A 223 2.44 1.74 23.21
N ASP A 224 1.33 1.76 22.48
CA ASP A 224 0.04 2.20 23.00
C ASP A 224 -0.43 1.34 24.18
N LEU A 225 -0.36 0.02 24.04
CA LEU A 225 -0.67 -0.90 25.14
C LEU A 225 0.20 -0.68 26.37
N ARG A 226 1.44 -0.18 26.22
CA ARG A 226 2.31 0.11 27.35
C ARG A 226 1.94 1.42 28.02
N GLU A 227 1.63 2.46 27.24
CA GLU A 227 1.16 3.75 27.78
C GLU A 227 -0.16 3.59 28.55
N ASP A 228 -1.11 2.80 28.03
CA ASP A 228 -2.37 2.49 28.71
C ASP A 228 -2.16 1.72 30.03
N ASN A 229 -1.23 0.76 30.05
CA ASN A 229 -0.93 -0.01 31.26
C ASN A 229 -0.12 0.80 32.31
N GLU A 230 0.59 1.85 31.88
CA GLU A 230 1.38 2.74 32.76
C GLU A 230 0.56 3.90 33.33
N MET A 231 -0.66 4.14 32.84
CA MET A 231 -1.65 5.04 33.44
C MET A 231 -2.68 4.25 34.27
N PRO A 232 -2.35 3.78 35.50
CA PRO A 232 -3.34 3.16 36.35
C PRO A 232 -4.42 4.20 36.66
N ASP A 233 -5.67 3.88 36.30
CA ASP A 233 -6.92 4.51 36.73
C ASP A 233 -6.70 5.65 37.74
N GLU A 234 -6.47 6.88 37.28
CA GLU A 234 -6.80 8.06 38.07
C GLU A 234 -8.33 8.12 38.14
N GLN A 235 -8.93 7.16 38.87
CA GLN A 235 -10.28 7.31 39.37
C GLN A 235 -10.24 8.53 40.30
N PRO A 236 -10.97 9.61 39.97
CA PRO A 236 -11.14 10.69 40.93
C PRO A 236 -11.93 10.09 42.09
N VAL A 237 -11.25 9.95 43.23
CA VAL A 237 -11.89 9.60 44.49
C VAL A 237 -12.77 10.79 44.87
N VAL A 238 -14.05 10.76 44.50
CA VAL A 238 -15.08 11.66 45.03
C VAL A 238 -16.38 10.90 45.22
#